data_AF-A0A530ADW2-F1
#
_entry.id   AF-A0A530ADW2-F1
#
_cell.length_a   1.000
_cell.length_b   1.000
_cell.length_c   1.000
_cell.angle_alpha   90.00
_cell.angle_beta   90.00
_cell.angle_gamma   90.00
#
_symmetry.space_group_name_H-M   'P 1'
#
loop_
_entity.id
_entity.type
_entity.pdbx_description
1 polymer ?
#
loop_
_entity_poly.entity_id
_entity_poly.type
_entity_poly.pdbx_seq_one_letter_code
_entity_poly.pdbx_strand_id
1 'polypeptide(L)'
;MNDAVQAVESPMSVPRWRSLLFVPAHVPRFVEAAHERGADGVILDLEDSVPQDQKGESRRQLSASVAKVGRRGAYVLVRVNRGLRALAADLDAAVVAGVDALVLPKTDSAAWVIEIANAVSELERERNLAVGRIRFLALIETPAALQSLSAIASAHPRMVAMALGPEDFSASVGGAPELDLLLTPNLSVLFAARAAGLLPLGFIGSISEFSDNDR
;
A
#
# COMPACT_ATOMS: atom_id res chain seq x y z
N MET A 1 27.78 5.74 -36.63
CA MET A 1 27.82 5.33 -35.22
C MET A 1 27.59 6.58 -34.41
N ASN A 2 26.33 6.81 -34.02
CA ASN A 2 25.96 7.94 -33.17
C ASN A 2 25.41 7.29 -31.91
N ASP A 3 26.20 7.38 -30.85
CA ASP A 3 25.87 6.86 -29.53
C ASP A 3 24.62 7.57 -29.01
N ALA A 4 23.48 6.90 -29.15
CA ALA A 4 22.29 7.22 -28.41
C ALA A 4 22.58 6.91 -26.94
N VAL A 5 23.04 7.91 -26.21
CA VAL A 5 23.01 7.92 -24.75
C VAL A 5 21.57 7.62 -24.37
N GLN A 6 21.34 6.40 -23.89
CA GLN A 6 20.05 5.99 -23.32
C GLN A 6 19.67 7.04 -22.27
N ALA A 7 18.50 7.64 -22.45
CA ALA A 7 17.93 8.55 -21.49
C ALA A 7 17.88 7.83 -20.14
N VAL A 8 18.63 8.36 -19.18
CA VAL A 8 18.55 8.00 -17.77
C VAL A 8 17.07 8.05 -17.38
N GLU A 9 16.54 6.93 -16.87
CA GLU A 9 15.16 6.83 -16.41
C GLU A 9 14.82 8.04 -15.52
N SER A 10 13.66 8.64 -15.78
CA SER A 10 13.20 9.87 -15.14
C SER A 10 13.24 9.79 -13.61
N PRO A 11 13.46 10.91 -12.90
CA PRO A 11 13.37 10.94 -11.45
C PRO A 11 12.01 10.39 -10.99
N MET A 12 12.03 9.61 -9.90
CA MET A 12 10.86 8.96 -9.27
C MET A 12 9.60 9.83 -9.42
N SER A 13 8.73 9.50 -10.38
CA SER A 13 7.49 10.24 -10.53
C SER A 13 6.56 9.79 -9.41
N VAL A 14 6.30 10.69 -8.46
CA VAL A 14 5.30 10.48 -7.41
C VAL A 14 3.99 10.05 -8.06
N PRO A 15 3.38 8.93 -7.63
CA PRO A 15 2.15 8.46 -8.25
C PRO A 15 1.03 9.48 -8.06
N ARG A 16 0.11 9.53 -9.02
CA ARG A 16 -1.08 10.38 -8.96
C ARG A 16 -2.28 9.53 -8.51
N TRP A 17 -2.34 9.21 -7.22
CA TRP A 17 -3.46 8.48 -6.60
C TRP A 17 -4.35 9.43 -5.81
N ARG A 18 -5.43 9.92 -6.43
CA ARG A 18 -6.46 10.74 -5.76
C ARG A 18 -7.44 9.88 -4.98
N SER A 19 -7.64 8.64 -5.42
CA SER A 19 -8.53 7.67 -4.79
C SER A 19 -7.93 6.26 -4.89
N LEU A 20 -7.97 5.55 -3.77
CA LEU A 20 -7.60 4.14 -3.66
C LEU A 20 -8.80 3.36 -3.12
N LEU A 21 -9.28 2.38 -3.90
CA LEU A 21 -10.43 1.56 -3.52
C LEU A 21 -9.96 0.28 -2.83
N PHE A 22 -10.31 0.10 -1.56
CA PHE A 22 -10.09 -1.18 -0.88
C PHE A 22 -11.08 -2.24 -1.36
N VAL A 23 -10.56 -3.40 -1.74
CA VAL A 23 -11.34 -4.55 -2.24
C VAL A 23 -10.86 -5.81 -1.53
N PRO A 24 -11.71 -6.49 -0.74
CA PRO A 24 -11.35 -7.76 -0.13
C PRO A 24 -11.07 -8.80 -1.21
N ALA A 25 -9.86 -9.35 -1.24
CA ALA A 25 -9.44 -10.27 -2.30
C ALA A 25 -10.27 -11.57 -2.34
N HIS A 26 -10.92 -11.92 -1.23
CA HIS A 26 -11.73 -13.13 -1.10
C HIS A 26 -13.16 -12.99 -1.65
N VAL A 27 -13.59 -11.81 -2.12
CA VAL A 27 -14.97 -11.56 -2.58
C VAL A 27 -15.00 -11.38 -4.11
N PRO A 28 -15.26 -12.43 -4.91
CA PRO A 28 -15.11 -12.38 -6.37
C PRO A 28 -15.95 -11.28 -7.03
N ARG A 29 -17.19 -11.08 -6.58
CA ARG A 29 -18.07 -10.03 -7.12
C ARG A 29 -17.48 -8.62 -7.00
N PHE A 30 -16.67 -8.35 -5.96
CA PHE A 30 -16.05 -7.06 -5.76
C PHE A 30 -14.78 -6.91 -6.61
N VAL A 31 -13.98 -7.97 -6.70
CA VAL A 31 -12.80 -8.02 -7.59
C VAL A 31 -13.21 -7.79 -9.05
N GLU A 32 -14.26 -8.47 -9.53
CA GLU A 32 -14.73 -8.33 -10.92
C GLU A 32 -15.18 -6.89 -11.24
N ALA A 33 -15.90 -6.25 -10.32
CA ALA A 33 -16.47 -4.92 -10.55
C ALA A 33 -15.52 -3.76 -10.21
N ALA A 34 -14.38 -4.01 -9.56
CA ALA A 34 -13.50 -2.96 -9.03
C ALA A 34 -13.00 -2.00 -10.11
N HIS A 35 -12.59 -2.54 -11.26
CA HIS A 35 -12.06 -1.77 -12.37
C HIS A 35 -13.09 -0.80 -13.00
N GLU A 36 -14.38 -0.98 -12.71
CA GLU A 36 -15.47 -0.13 -13.21
C GLU A 36 -15.77 1.06 -12.30
N ARG A 37 -15.15 1.13 -11.11
CA ARG A 37 -15.44 2.15 -10.09
C ARG A 37 -14.73 3.48 -10.30
N GLY A 38 -13.80 3.56 -11.27
CA GLY A 38 -13.12 4.81 -11.63
C GLY A 38 -12.11 5.32 -10.59
N ALA A 39 -11.67 4.48 -9.66
CA ALA A 39 -10.59 4.82 -8.74
C ALA A 39 -9.25 4.86 -9.48
N ASP A 40 -8.33 5.74 -9.05
CA ASP A 40 -6.98 5.79 -9.64
C ASP A 40 -6.21 4.50 -9.35
N GLY A 41 -6.41 3.90 -8.17
CA GLY A 41 -5.88 2.58 -7.84
C GLY A 41 -6.86 1.74 -7.04
N VAL A 42 -6.62 0.44 -7.04
CA VAL A 42 -7.40 -0.54 -6.29
C VAL A 42 -6.44 -1.35 -5.41
N ILE A 43 -6.75 -1.42 -4.12
CA ILE A 43 -6.03 -2.21 -3.13
C ILE A 43 -6.75 -3.54 -2.98
N LEU A 44 -6.15 -4.60 -3.51
CA LEU A 44 -6.54 -5.97 -3.21
C LEU A 44 -6.06 -6.31 -1.79
N ASP A 45 -7.01 -6.45 -0.88
CA ASP A 45 -6.70 -6.65 0.53
C ASP A 45 -6.62 -8.13 0.89
N LEU A 46 -5.50 -8.54 1.51
CA LEU A 46 -5.26 -9.86 2.09
C LEU A 46 -5.25 -9.83 3.64
N GLU A 47 -5.36 -8.65 4.25
CA GLU A 47 -5.21 -8.43 5.68
C GLU A 47 -6.57 -8.53 6.40
N ASP A 48 -7.07 -7.42 6.95
CA ASP A 48 -8.15 -7.42 7.94
C ASP A 48 -9.53 -7.70 7.34
N SER A 49 -9.73 -7.39 6.04
CA SER A 49 -10.99 -7.72 5.38
C SER A 49 -11.11 -9.19 4.98
N VAL A 50 -10.05 -10.01 5.15
CA VAL A 50 -10.05 -11.42 4.74
C VAL A 50 -10.07 -12.35 5.95
N PRO A 51 -11.12 -13.17 6.11
CA PRO A 51 -11.17 -14.22 7.13
C PRO A 51 -9.96 -15.16 7.05
N GLN A 52 -9.47 -15.60 8.21
CA GLN A 52 -8.22 -16.37 8.31
C GLN A 52 -8.21 -17.65 7.45
N ASP A 53 -9.34 -18.35 7.38
CA ASP A 53 -9.56 -19.56 6.58
C ASP A 53 -9.59 -19.29 5.06
N GLN A 54 -9.87 -18.05 4.65
CA GLN A 54 -9.92 -17.63 3.25
C GLN A 54 -8.62 -17.02 2.72
N LYS A 55 -7.65 -16.69 3.59
CA LYS A 55 -6.37 -16.10 3.17
C LYS A 55 -5.59 -17.01 2.21
N GLY A 56 -5.63 -18.33 2.43
CA GLY A 56 -4.97 -19.30 1.57
C GLY A 56 -5.52 -19.30 0.13
N GLU A 57 -6.84 -19.28 -0.03
CA GLU A 57 -7.47 -19.22 -1.36
C GLU A 57 -7.29 -17.85 -2.00
N SER A 58 -7.40 -16.77 -1.22
CA SER A 58 -7.20 -15.40 -1.71
C SER A 58 -5.83 -15.21 -2.35
N ARG A 59 -4.77 -15.76 -1.74
CA ARG A 59 -3.41 -15.79 -2.31
C ARG A 59 -3.35 -16.55 -3.63
N ARG A 60 -3.95 -17.75 -3.71
CA ARG A 60 -3.97 -18.57 -4.93
C ARG A 60 -4.63 -17.86 -6.10
N GLN A 61 -5.69 -17.10 -5.83
CA GLN A 61 -6.44 -16.37 -6.86
C GLN A 61 -5.83 -15.01 -7.21
N LEU A 62 -4.84 -14.53 -6.44
CA LEU A 62 -4.38 -13.14 -6.51
C LEU A 62 -3.90 -12.72 -7.90
N SER A 63 -3.13 -13.55 -8.60
CA SER A 63 -2.67 -13.25 -9.97
C SER A 63 -3.83 -13.02 -10.95
N ALA A 64 -4.89 -13.84 -10.86
CA ALA A 64 -6.09 -13.65 -11.66
C ALA A 64 -6.86 -12.37 -11.25
N SER A 65 -6.91 -12.06 -9.95
CA SER A 65 -7.52 -10.83 -9.43
C SER A 65 -6.78 -9.58 -9.89
N VAL A 66 -5.44 -9.59 -9.89
CA VAL A 66 -4.58 -8.51 -10.39
C VAL A 66 -4.91 -8.20 -11.86
N ALA A 67 -5.00 -9.24 -12.70
CA ALA A 67 -5.33 -9.07 -14.11
C ALA A 67 -6.74 -8.49 -14.35
N LYS A 68 -7.71 -8.82 -13.49
CA LYS A 68 -9.09 -8.29 -13.58
C LYS A 68 -9.15 -6.83 -13.13
N VAL A 69 -8.49 -6.52 -12.03
CA VAL A 69 -8.51 -5.18 -11.41
C VAL A 69 -7.73 -4.16 -12.23
N GLY A 70 -6.59 -4.54 -12.82
CA GLY A 70 -5.78 -3.64 -13.65
C GLY A 70 -6.41 -3.28 -15.00
N ARG A 71 -7.60 -3.79 -15.32
CA ARG A 71 -8.36 -3.38 -16.50
C ARG A 71 -8.66 -1.88 -16.42
N ARG A 72 -8.83 -1.25 -17.59
CA ARG A 72 -9.09 0.19 -17.73
C ARG A 72 -7.99 1.11 -17.15
N GLY A 73 -6.81 0.56 -16.83
CA GLY A 73 -5.61 1.32 -16.46
C GLY A 73 -5.53 1.74 -14.99
N ALA A 74 -6.34 1.15 -14.10
CA ALA A 74 -6.20 1.37 -12.67
C ALA A 74 -4.88 0.79 -12.14
N TYR A 75 -4.22 1.50 -11.22
CA TYR A 75 -3.07 0.94 -10.51
C TYR A 75 -3.52 -0.21 -9.61
N VAL A 76 -2.76 -1.31 -9.60
CA VAL A 76 -3.07 -2.47 -8.75
C VAL A 76 -2.13 -2.50 -7.55
N LEU A 77 -2.71 -2.36 -6.37
CA LEU A 77 -2.00 -2.44 -5.11
C LEU A 77 -2.44 -3.71 -4.37
N VAL A 78 -1.54 -4.28 -3.56
CA VAL A 78 -1.88 -5.42 -2.68
C VAL A 78 -1.54 -5.07 -1.25
N ARG A 79 -2.53 -5.10 -0.35
CA ARG A 79 -2.28 -5.00 1.10
C ARG A 79 -1.93 -6.36 1.65
N VAL A 80 -0.69 -6.48 2.10
CA VAL A 80 -0.13 -7.70 2.68
C VAL A 80 -0.37 -7.73 4.19
N ASN A 81 -0.20 -8.88 4.82
CA ASN A 81 -0.23 -9.04 6.26
C ASN A 81 1.13 -8.69 6.89
N ARG A 82 1.12 -8.20 8.13
CA ARG A 82 2.34 -7.86 8.88
C ARG A 82 3.10 -9.09 9.42
N GLY A 83 2.37 -10.09 9.92
CA GLY A 83 2.97 -11.21 10.65
C GLY A 83 3.89 -12.06 9.76
N LEU A 84 5.12 -12.34 10.20
CA LEU A 84 6.21 -12.90 9.39
C LEU A 84 5.80 -14.04 8.44
N ARG A 85 5.10 -15.07 8.95
CA ARG A 85 4.66 -16.21 8.12
C ARG A 85 3.61 -15.83 7.08
N ALA A 86 2.66 -14.98 7.46
CA ALA A 86 1.63 -14.51 6.55
C ALA A 86 2.22 -13.55 5.50
N LEU A 87 3.13 -12.65 5.92
CA LEU A 87 3.87 -11.76 5.05
C LEU A 87 4.64 -12.55 3.98
N ALA A 88 5.41 -13.57 4.38
CA ALA A 88 6.16 -14.39 3.42
C ALA A 88 5.24 -15.03 2.37
N ALA A 89 4.10 -15.58 2.80
CA ALA A 89 3.11 -16.17 1.89
C ALA A 89 2.41 -15.12 1.00
N ASP A 90 2.19 -13.91 1.51
CA ASP A 90 1.62 -12.81 0.73
C ASP A 90 2.60 -12.27 -0.30
N LEU A 91 3.88 -12.09 0.05
CA LEU A 91 4.92 -11.68 -0.89
C LEU A 91 5.08 -12.71 -2.01
N ASP A 92 5.07 -14.00 -1.68
CA ASP A 92 5.10 -15.06 -2.68
C ASP A 92 3.89 -14.98 -3.63
N ALA A 93 2.70 -14.62 -3.15
CA ALA A 93 1.54 -14.43 -4.02
C ALA A 93 1.57 -13.10 -4.80
N ALA A 94 2.06 -12.02 -4.19
CA ALA A 94 1.86 -10.64 -4.65
C ALA A 94 2.99 -10.12 -5.55
N VAL A 95 4.19 -10.70 -5.52
CA VAL A 95 5.30 -10.28 -6.39
C VAL A 95 5.14 -10.86 -7.80
N VAL A 96 4.12 -10.39 -8.51
CA VAL A 96 3.75 -10.89 -9.85
C VAL A 96 3.58 -9.72 -10.82
N ALA A 97 3.63 -10.02 -12.12
CA ALA A 97 3.39 -9.01 -13.14
C ALA A 97 2.00 -8.36 -12.97
N GLY A 98 1.95 -7.04 -13.11
CA GLY A 98 0.73 -6.24 -12.98
C GLY A 98 0.50 -5.64 -11.60
N VAL A 99 1.23 -6.05 -10.55
CA VAL A 99 1.21 -5.35 -9.26
C VAL A 99 2.10 -4.11 -9.32
N ASP A 100 1.54 -2.96 -8.95
CA ASP A 100 2.23 -1.67 -8.95
C ASP A 100 2.85 -1.34 -7.60
N ALA A 101 2.15 -1.65 -6.51
CA ALA A 101 2.67 -1.43 -5.17
C ALA A 101 2.15 -2.42 -4.12
N LEU A 102 2.94 -2.63 -3.08
CA LEU A 102 2.49 -3.26 -1.84
C LEU A 102 2.07 -2.18 -0.84
N VAL A 103 0.94 -2.40 -0.18
CA VAL A 103 0.51 -1.64 0.98
C VAL A 103 0.98 -2.38 2.22
N LEU A 104 1.86 -1.73 2.99
CA LEU A 104 2.50 -2.28 4.18
C LEU A 104 1.73 -1.81 5.42
N PRO A 105 0.90 -2.66 6.05
CA PRO A 105 0.18 -2.27 7.25
C PRO A 105 1.12 -2.14 8.44
N LYS A 106 0.72 -1.34 9.42
CA LYS A 106 1.33 -1.23 10.76
C LYS A 106 2.84 -1.00 10.67
N THR A 107 3.25 -0.14 9.73
CA THR A 107 4.66 0.17 9.46
C THR A 107 5.20 1.10 10.55
N ASP A 108 6.14 0.61 11.36
CA ASP A 108 6.74 1.34 12.48
C ASP A 108 8.28 1.40 12.46
N SER A 109 8.92 0.77 11.48
CA SER A 109 10.38 0.68 11.38
C SER A 109 10.89 0.73 9.95
N ALA A 110 11.93 1.53 9.71
CA ALA A 110 12.67 1.56 8.45
C ALA A 110 13.36 0.23 8.14
N ALA A 111 13.85 -0.48 9.17
CA ALA A 111 14.52 -1.78 9.00
C ALA A 111 13.57 -2.81 8.39
N TRP A 112 12.31 -2.84 8.86
CA TRP A 112 11.29 -3.74 8.32
C TRP A 112 10.96 -3.44 6.85
N VAL A 113 10.89 -2.15 6.48
CA VAL A 113 10.70 -1.74 5.07
C VAL A 113 11.86 -2.23 4.19
N ILE A 114 13.11 -2.13 4.68
CA ILE A 114 14.30 -2.61 3.96
C ILE A 114 14.29 -4.14 3.81
N GLU A 115 13.91 -4.88 4.85
CA GLU A 115 13.78 -6.34 4.80
C GLU A 115 12.76 -6.77 3.74
N ILE A 116 11.60 -6.11 3.68
CA ILE A 116 10.59 -6.37 2.64
C ILE A 116 11.14 -5.99 1.26
N ALA A 117 11.84 -4.86 1.14
CA ALA A 117 12.45 -4.46 -0.13
C ALA A 117 13.43 -5.51 -0.68
N ASN A 118 14.23 -6.12 0.18
CA ASN A 118 15.17 -7.16 -0.19
C ASN A 118 14.42 -8.43 -0.66
N ALA A 119 13.46 -8.91 0.13
CA ALA A 119 12.65 -10.08 -0.23
C ALA A 119 11.89 -9.88 -1.55
N VAL A 120 11.29 -8.70 -1.77
CA VAL A 120 10.63 -8.37 -3.04
C VAL A 120 11.62 -8.34 -4.20
N SER A 121 12.83 -7.81 -4.00
CA SER A 121 13.86 -7.79 -5.04
C SER A 121 14.35 -9.18 -5.41
N GLU A 122 14.44 -10.11 -4.46
CA GLU A 122 14.76 -11.51 -4.70
C GLU A 122 13.67 -12.19 -5.54
N LEU A 123 12.41 -12.07 -5.11
CA LEU A 123 11.26 -12.62 -5.85
C LEU A 123 11.12 -12.02 -7.25
N GLU A 124 11.36 -10.71 -7.43
CA GLU A 124 11.37 -10.08 -8.76
C GLU A 124 12.43 -10.71 -9.66
N ARG A 125 13.65 -10.97 -9.15
CA ARG A 125 14.72 -11.64 -9.93
C ARG A 125 14.36 -13.08 -10.28
N GLU A 126 13.88 -13.85 -9.31
CA GLU A 126 13.47 -15.25 -9.52
C GLU A 126 12.37 -15.37 -10.59
N ARG A 127 11.50 -14.36 -10.69
CA ARG A 127 10.35 -14.33 -11.60
C ARG A 127 10.61 -13.57 -12.89
N ASN A 128 11.85 -13.15 -13.14
CA ASN A 128 12.25 -12.34 -14.30
C ASN A 128 11.42 -11.05 -14.46
N LEU A 129 11.04 -10.43 -13.34
CA LEU A 129 10.40 -9.12 -13.30
C LEU A 129 11.47 -8.02 -13.24
N ALA A 130 11.12 -6.81 -13.69
CA ALA A 130 11.99 -5.65 -13.54
C ALA A 130 12.20 -5.33 -12.05
N VAL A 131 13.45 -5.44 -11.59
CA VAL A 131 13.79 -5.19 -10.18
C VAL A 131 13.52 -3.73 -9.84
N GLY A 132 12.81 -3.48 -8.74
CA GLY A 132 12.43 -2.14 -8.31
C GLY A 132 11.07 -1.68 -8.85
N ARG A 133 10.37 -2.52 -9.63
CA ARG A 133 9.08 -2.15 -10.25
C ARG A 133 7.96 -2.03 -9.22
N ILE A 134 7.87 -2.96 -8.27
CA ILE A 134 6.83 -2.95 -7.25
C ILE A 134 7.21 -1.95 -6.15
N ARG A 135 6.38 -0.93 -5.98
CA ARG A 135 6.60 0.19 -5.03
C ARG A 135 5.91 -0.08 -3.68
N PHE A 136 6.11 0.78 -2.70
CA PHE A 136 5.56 0.65 -1.34
C PHE A 136 4.75 1.88 -0.93
N LEU A 137 3.60 1.60 -0.34
CA LEU A 137 2.78 2.53 0.42
C LEU A 137 2.78 2.05 1.88
N ALA A 138 3.29 2.86 2.81
CA ALA A 138 3.28 2.52 4.23
C ALA A 138 2.02 3.06 4.93
N LEU A 139 1.35 2.20 5.69
CA LEU A 139 0.31 2.61 6.63
C LEU A 139 0.91 2.84 8.02
N ILE A 140 0.71 4.03 8.55
CA ILE A 140 1.09 4.46 9.89
C ILE A 140 -0.13 4.30 10.79
N GLU A 141 -0.07 3.31 11.66
CA GLU A 141 -1.22 2.81 12.42
C GLU A 141 -0.94 2.70 13.92
N THR A 142 0.24 3.14 14.38
CA THR A 142 0.61 3.13 15.80
C THR A 142 1.24 4.47 16.21
N PRO A 143 1.04 4.93 17.46
CA PRO A 143 1.68 6.14 17.96
C PRO A 143 3.21 6.08 17.94
N ALA A 144 3.78 4.90 18.19
CA ALA A 144 5.23 4.70 18.16
C ALA A 144 5.83 5.00 16.78
N ALA A 145 5.11 4.69 15.69
CA ALA A 145 5.56 4.96 14.33
C ALA A 145 5.73 6.46 14.04
N LEU A 146 5.06 7.35 14.78
CA LEU A 146 5.20 8.81 14.63
C LEU A 146 6.64 9.28 14.90
N GLN A 147 7.36 8.59 15.78
CA GLN A 147 8.75 8.91 16.11
C GLN A 147 9.73 8.47 15.02
N SER A 148 9.31 7.56 14.14
CA SER A 148 10.12 6.94 13.09
C SER A 148 9.77 7.43 11.69
N LEU A 149 8.84 8.38 11.54
CA LEU A 149 8.28 8.77 10.23
C LEU A 149 9.34 9.14 9.19
N SER A 150 10.31 9.97 9.56
CA SER A 150 11.38 10.37 8.64
C SER A 150 12.22 9.18 8.19
N ALA A 151 12.53 8.26 9.10
CA ALA A 151 13.33 7.08 8.79
C ALA A 151 12.54 6.11 7.89
N ILE A 152 11.25 5.91 8.16
CA ILE A 152 10.36 5.09 7.33
C ILE A 152 10.23 5.69 5.92
N ALA A 153 10.00 6.99 5.83
CA ALA A 153 9.81 7.70 4.56
C ALA A 153 11.03 7.57 3.64
N SER A 154 12.24 7.69 4.20
CA SER A 154 13.50 7.58 3.44
C SER A 154 14.09 6.17 3.42
N ALA A 155 13.38 5.14 3.92
CA ALA A 155 13.96 3.82 4.15
C ALA A 155 14.46 3.13 2.88
N HIS A 156 13.76 3.32 1.75
CA HIS A 156 14.07 2.63 0.50
C HIS A 156 13.51 3.35 -0.72
N PRO A 157 14.18 3.32 -1.91
CA PRO A 157 13.65 3.88 -3.17
C PRO A 157 12.31 3.30 -3.68
N ARG A 158 11.79 2.25 -3.03
CA ARG A 158 10.46 1.70 -3.32
C ARG A 158 9.36 2.52 -2.66
N MET A 159 9.67 3.26 -1.60
CA MET A 159 8.70 4.12 -0.93
C MET A 159 8.20 5.18 -1.91
N VAL A 160 6.88 5.23 -2.10
CA VAL A 160 6.22 6.23 -2.97
C VAL A 160 5.08 6.95 -2.27
N ALA A 161 4.54 6.38 -1.18
CA ALA A 161 3.44 6.96 -0.44
C ALA A 161 3.46 6.58 1.05
N MET A 162 2.86 7.42 1.87
CA MET A 162 2.55 7.13 3.27
C MET A 162 1.13 7.59 3.59
N ALA A 163 0.43 6.82 4.41
CA ALA A 163 -0.90 7.17 4.90
C ALA A 163 -1.03 6.88 6.39
N LEU A 164 -1.84 7.68 7.09
CA LEU A 164 -2.31 7.30 8.42
C LEU A 164 -3.49 6.33 8.28
N GLY A 165 -3.47 5.20 8.99
CA GLY A 165 -4.63 4.31 9.09
C GLY A 165 -5.49 4.74 10.30
N PRO A 166 -6.65 5.39 10.08
CA PRO A 166 -7.35 6.11 11.15
C PRO A 166 -7.91 5.17 12.23
N GLU A 167 -8.46 4.01 11.84
CA GLU A 167 -9.08 3.07 12.77
C GLU A 167 -8.04 2.45 13.72
N ASP A 168 -7.01 1.80 13.16
CA ASP A 168 -5.95 1.16 13.94
C ASP A 168 -5.16 2.16 14.78
N PHE A 169 -4.87 3.35 14.25
CA PHE A 169 -4.20 4.40 15.01
C PHE A 169 -5.02 4.84 16.22
N SER A 170 -6.32 5.11 16.03
CA SER A 170 -7.21 5.54 17.10
C SER A 170 -7.37 4.44 18.16
N ALA A 171 -7.58 3.20 17.73
CA ALA A 171 -7.64 2.04 18.61
C ALA A 171 -6.34 1.87 19.42
N SER A 172 -5.17 2.08 18.80
CA SER A 172 -3.87 2.00 19.47
C SER A 172 -3.64 3.14 20.47
N VAL A 173 -4.29 4.28 20.32
CA VAL A 173 -4.29 5.39 21.30
C VAL A 173 -5.33 5.17 22.40
N GLY A 174 -6.33 4.32 22.17
CA GLY A 174 -7.48 4.13 23.07
C GLY A 174 -8.58 5.17 22.85
N GLY A 175 -8.71 5.71 21.64
CA GLY A 175 -9.72 6.70 21.27
C GLY A 175 -10.51 6.33 20.02
N ALA A 176 -11.33 7.28 19.55
CA ALA A 176 -12.14 7.16 18.33
C ALA A 176 -11.50 7.94 17.16
N PRO A 177 -11.75 7.54 15.90
CA PRO A 177 -11.23 8.20 14.70
C PRO A 177 -11.92 9.55 14.44
N GLU A 178 -11.62 10.53 15.27
CA GLU A 178 -12.20 11.87 15.24
C GLU A 178 -11.15 12.93 14.90
N LEU A 179 -11.62 14.14 14.55
CA LEU A 179 -10.77 15.27 14.16
C LEU A 179 -9.66 15.55 15.18
N ASP A 180 -10.01 15.65 16.46
CA ASP A 180 -9.07 16.04 17.52
C ASP A 180 -7.93 15.03 17.69
N LEU A 181 -8.23 13.74 17.53
CA LEU A 181 -7.23 12.67 17.64
C LEU A 181 -6.39 12.57 16.36
N LEU A 182 -7.02 12.70 15.19
CA LEU A 182 -6.39 12.37 13.90
C LEU A 182 -5.70 13.55 13.19
N LEU A 183 -6.00 14.81 13.54
CA LEU A 183 -5.42 15.97 12.86
C LEU A 183 -3.89 15.99 12.96
N THR A 184 -3.34 15.92 14.17
CA THR A 184 -1.88 16.00 14.40
C THR A 184 -1.12 14.82 13.79
N PRO A 185 -1.57 13.56 13.94
CA PRO A 185 -0.95 12.42 13.27
C PRO A 185 -1.00 12.52 11.74
N ASN A 186 -2.13 12.92 11.14
CA ASN A 186 -2.23 13.10 9.69
C ASN A 186 -1.26 14.18 9.19
N LEU A 187 -1.18 15.34 9.86
CA LEU A 187 -0.23 16.39 9.50
C LEU A 187 1.22 15.91 9.63
N SER A 188 1.54 15.14 10.67
CA SER A 188 2.88 14.56 10.85
C SER A 188 3.27 13.62 9.70
N VAL A 189 2.36 12.73 9.30
CA VAL A 189 2.55 11.84 8.14
C VAL A 189 2.69 12.66 6.85
N LEU A 190 1.86 13.69 6.66
CA LEU A 190 1.92 14.57 5.50
C LEU A 190 3.29 15.23 5.37
N PHE A 191 3.78 15.85 6.43
CA PHE A 191 5.06 16.55 6.41
C PHE A 191 6.24 15.60 6.17
N ALA A 192 6.25 14.44 6.83
CA ALA A 192 7.30 13.44 6.62
C ALA A 192 7.32 12.90 5.19
N ALA A 193 6.14 12.56 4.65
CA ALA A 193 6.01 12.08 3.27
C ALA A 193 6.50 13.15 2.28
N ARG A 194 6.05 14.39 2.41
CA ARG A 194 6.48 15.48 1.52
C ARG A 194 7.97 15.79 1.63
N ALA A 195 8.54 15.77 2.83
CA ALA A 195 9.97 15.98 3.04
C ALA A 195 10.83 14.91 2.31
N ALA A 196 10.34 13.68 2.23
CA ALA A 196 10.99 12.59 1.49
C ALA A 196 10.59 12.51 0.00
N GLY A 197 9.79 13.44 -0.51
CA GLY A 197 9.32 13.43 -1.90
C GLY A 197 8.26 12.36 -2.20
N LEU A 198 7.54 11.89 -1.19
CA LEU A 198 6.48 10.88 -1.30
C LEU A 198 5.08 11.52 -1.44
N LEU A 199 4.11 10.71 -1.86
CA LEU A 199 2.68 11.05 -1.82
C LEU A 199 2.14 10.88 -0.39
N PRO A 200 1.73 11.96 0.30
CA PRO A 200 0.91 11.82 1.49
C PRO A 200 -0.51 11.46 1.08
N LEU A 201 -1.06 10.45 1.74
CA LEU A 201 -2.48 10.13 1.71
C LEU A 201 -3.01 10.20 3.14
N GLY A 202 -4.30 10.45 3.29
CA GLY A 202 -4.90 10.53 4.60
C GLY A 202 -6.33 11.02 4.54
N PHE A 203 -7.09 10.61 5.54
CA PHE A 203 -8.45 11.03 5.79
C PHE A 203 -8.56 11.30 7.29
N ILE A 204 -9.27 12.36 7.65
CA ILE A 204 -9.57 12.69 9.03
C ILE A 204 -11.00 12.25 9.30
N GLY A 205 -11.15 11.20 10.09
CA GLY A 205 -12.45 10.59 10.39
C GLY A 205 -12.41 9.07 10.30
N SER A 206 -13.55 8.44 10.57
CA SER A 206 -13.73 7.01 10.34
C SER A 206 -13.93 6.70 8.86
N ILE A 207 -13.19 5.72 8.33
CA ILE A 207 -13.44 5.19 6.98
C ILE A 207 -14.65 4.25 6.94
N SER A 208 -15.18 3.90 8.12
CA SER A 208 -16.36 3.04 8.28
C SER A 208 -17.66 3.82 8.31
N GLU A 209 -17.60 5.15 8.41
CA GLU A 209 -18.76 6.04 8.42
C GLU A 209 -19.09 6.50 6.99
N PHE A 210 -19.96 5.75 6.30
CA PHE A 210 -20.34 5.99 4.90
C PHE A 210 -21.72 6.64 4.71
N SER A 211 -22.38 7.02 5.80
CA SER A 211 -23.69 7.70 5.77
C SER A 211 -23.61 9.23 5.76
N ASP A 212 -22.44 9.79 6.07
CA ASP A 212 -22.22 11.23 6.16
C ASP A 212 -21.66 11.75 4.83
N ASN A 213 -22.52 12.31 3.98
CA ASN A 213 -22.14 12.86 2.67
C ASN A 213 -21.72 14.35 2.74
N ASP A 214 -21.80 14.98 3.92
CA ASP A 214 -21.66 16.44 4.08
C ASP A 214 -20.28 16.86 4.65
N ARG A 215 -19.36 15.91 4.87
CA ARG A 215 -17.98 16.15 5.31
C ARG A 215 -16.98 16.33 4.16
#